data_AF-A0A269PSK4-F1
#
_entry.id   AF-A0A269PSK4-F1
#
_cell.length_a   1.000
_cell.length_b   1.000
_cell.length_c   1.000
_cell.angle_alpha   90.00
_cell.angle_beta   90.00
_cell.angle_gamma   90.00
#
_symmetry.space_group_name_H-M   'P 1'
#
loop_
_entity.id
_entity.type
_entity.pdbx_description
1 polymer ?
#
loop_
_entity_poly.entity_id
_entity_poly.type
_entity_poly.pdbx_seq_one_letter_code
_entity_poly.pdbx_strand_id
1 'polypeptide(L)'
;MKPQINADQGFKRREKVYIDSPLRHFIEDEILPSSHISYNTFYEVLSILVIEFGANCRKMNLDNSTISKLEYNNKSIPTIILDEFCCEVPQLIITSLIAKIAKLKMHLDIESTCTDKLNQRIEQLLPSHINNSTQLQQTNLIQCKVA
;
A
#
# COMPACT_ATOMS: atom_id res chain seq x y z
N MET A 1 27.32 5.60 32.65
CA MET A 1 26.59 4.78 31.65
C MET A 1 26.68 5.50 30.32
N LYS A 2 27.22 4.88 29.27
CA LYS A 2 27.11 5.41 27.90
C LYS A 2 25.68 5.12 27.43
N PRO A 3 24.92 6.10 26.93
CA PRO A 3 23.63 5.81 26.32
C PRO A 3 23.84 4.85 25.15
N GLN A 4 23.25 3.67 25.22
CA GLN A 4 23.10 2.77 24.07
C GLN A 4 22.06 3.42 23.16
N ILE A 5 22.52 4.24 22.24
CA ILE A 5 21.67 4.74 21.16
C ILE A 5 21.49 3.55 20.22
N ASN A 6 20.35 2.88 20.33
CA ASN A 6 19.96 1.88 19.34
C ASN A 6 19.79 2.63 18.02
N ALA A 7 20.77 2.54 17.11
CA ALA A 7 20.79 3.22 15.81
C ALA A 7 19.65 2.79 14.86
N ASP A 8 18.71 2.01 15.38
CA ASP A 8 17.53 1.48 14.72
C ASP A 8 16.23 2.03 15.28
N GLN A 9 16.29 2.98 16.22
CA GLN A 9 15.11 3.69 16.72
C GLN A 9 14.83 4.95 15.89
N GLY A 10 13.54 5.26 15.73
CA GLY A 10 13.04 6.44 15.03
C GLY A 10 12.87 6.27 13.52
N PHE A 11 12.67 7.40 12.84
CA PHE A 11 12.42 7.44 11.41
C PHE A 11 13.69 7.26 10.59
N LYS A 12 13.63 6.37 9.60
CA LYS A 12 14.70 6.20 8.61
C LYS A 12 14.24 6.68 7.24
N ARG A 13 15.14 7.39 6.55
CA ARG A 13 14.90 7.83 5.19
C ARG A 13 15.00 6.65 4.21
N ARG A 14 14.01 6.52 3.35
CA ARG A 14 13.96 5.64 2.18
C ARG A 14 13.49 6.47 1.00
N GLU A 15 14.36 6.66 0.00
CA GLU A 15 14.10 7.58 -1.11
C GLU A 15 13.73 9.01 -0.63
N LYS A 16 12.47 9.41 -0.81
CA LYS A 16 11.92 10.72 -0.44
C LYS A 16 10.91 10.65 0.72
N VAL A 17 10.85 9.53 1.42
CA VAL A 17 9.97 9.34 2.58
C VAL A 17 10.77 8.93 3.82
N TYR A 18 10.22 9.20 4.99
CA TYR A 18 10.75 8.81 6.28
C TYR A 18 9.77 7.83 6.94
N ILE A 19 10.28 6.68 7.33
CA ILE A 19 9.46 5.56 7.79
C ILE A 19 9.90 5.18 9.20
N ASP A 20 8.93 5.09 10.11
CA ASP A 20 9.20 4.67 11.48
C ASP A 20 9.69 3.22 11.53
N SER A 21 10.58 2.91 12.47
CA SER A 21 11.27 1.62 12.52
C SER A 21 10.34 0.40 12.60
N PRO A 22 9.29 0.38 13.45
CA PRO A 22 8.33 -0.72 13.51
C PRO A 22 7.62 -0.97 12.17
N LEU A 23 7.19 0.09 11.48
CA LEU A 23 6.54 -0.03 10.17
C LEU A 23 7.52 -0.50 9.11
N ARG A 24 8.75 0.00 9.14
CA ARG A 24 9.82 -0.44 8.24
C ARG A 24 10.08 -1.93 8.40
N HIS A 25 10.26 -2.43 9.62
CA HIS A 25 10.44 -3.87 9.88
C HIS A 25 9.26 -4.69 9.39
N PHE A 26 8.03 -4.23 9.63
CA PHE A 26 6.87 -4.92 9.10
C PHE A 26 6.88 -5.02 7.57
N ILE A 27 7.16 -3.92 6.86
CA ILE A 27 7.22 -3.92 5.40
C ILE A 27 8.39 -4.79 4.92
N GLU A 28 9.58 -4.57 5.48
CA GLU A 28 10.83 -5.17 5.01
C GLU A 28 10.91 -6.67 5.34
N ASP A 29 10.46 -7.07 6.53
CA ASP A 29 10.66 -8.43 7.06
C ASP A 29 9.42 -9.33 6.89
N GLU A 30 8.20 -8.77 6.84
CA GLU A 30 6.96 -9.56 6.75
C GLU A 30 6.29 -9.45 5.38
N ILE A 31 6.13 -8.24 4.83
CA ILE A 31 5.37 -8.03 3.59
C ILE A 31 6.21 -8.35 2.35
N LEU A 32 7.37 -7.72 2.21
CA LEU A 32 8.16 -7.80 1.00
C LEU A 32 8.69 -9.20 0.69
N PRO A 33 9.14 -10.03 1.66
CA PRO A 33 9.61 -11.38 1.37
C PRO A 33 8.52 -12.31 0.81
N SER A 34 7.25 -12.04 1.15
CA SER A 34 6.10 -12.75 0.59
C SER A 34 5.69 -12.25 -0.79
N SER A 35 6.28 -11.13 -1.24
CA SER A 35 6.04 -10.50 -2.53
C SER A 35 7.25 -10.68 -3.46
N HIS A 36 7.03 -10.70 -4.77
CA HIS A 36 8.14 -10.64 -5.74
C HIS A 36 8.66 -9.20 -5.96
N ILE A 37 8.41 -8.28 -5.02
CA ILE A 37 8.73 -6.86 -5.13
C ILE A 37 9.99 -6.56 -4.31
N SER A 38 10.95 -5.88 -4.92
CA SER A 38 12.17 -5.47 -4.23
C SER A 38 11.94 -4.29 -3.28
N TYR A 39 12.77 -4.16 -2.25
CA TYR A 39 12.79 -3.00 -1.34
C TYR A 39 12.81 -1.66 -2.08
N ASN A 40 13.67 -1.54 -3.09
CA ASN A 40 13.84 -0.30 -3.85
C ASN A 40 12.56 0.03 -4.62
N THR A 41 11.98 -0.96 -5.31
CA THR A 41 10.72 -0.79 -6.04
C THR A 41 9.60 -0.34 -5.11
N PHE A 42 9.47 -0.94 -3.92
CA PHE A 42 8.43 -0.55 -2.98
C PHE A 42 8.55 0.93 -2.57
N TYR A 43 9.75 1.36 -2.14
CA TYR A 43 9.95 2.72 -1.64
C TYR A 43 9.95 3.79 -2.75
N GLU A 44 10.37 3.43 -3.96
CA GLU A 44 10.22 4.27 -5.15
C GLU A 44 8.74 4.49 -5.49
N VAL A 45 7.97 3.41 -5.59
CA VAL A 45 6.53 3.46 -5.85
C VAL A 45 5.82 4.28 -4.78
N LEU A 46 6.11 4.00 -3.49
CA LEU A 46 5.56 4.77 -2.38
C LEU A 46 5.88 6.26 -2.51
N SER A 47 7.11 6.62 -2.83
CA SER A 47 7.52 8.02 -3.00
C SER A 47 6.75 8.71 -4.13
N ILE A 48 6.56 8.03 -5.26
CA ILE A 48 5.76 8.53 -6.39
C ILE A 48 4.32 8.78 -5.95
N LEU A 49 3.69 7.82 -5.26
CA LEU A 49 2.30 7.95 -4.82
C LEU A 49 2.14 9.08 -3.79
N VAL A 50 3.10 9.26 -2.89
CA VAL A 50 3.09 10.37 -1.92
C VAL A 50 3.17 11.72 -2.62
N ILE A 51 4.01 11.86 -3.65
CA ILE A 51 4.12 13.10 -4.42
C ILE A 51 2.84 13.37 -5.22
N GLU A 52 2.30 12.35 -5.91
CA GLU A 52 1.15 12.50 -6.80
C GLU A 52 -0.16 12.70 -6.02
N PHE A 53 -0.36 11.98 -4.91
CA PHE A 53 -1.64 11.92 -4.20
C PHE A 53 -1.62 12.58 -2.82
N GLY A 54 -0.47 12.72 -2.17
CA GLY A 54 -0.37 13.17 -0.77
C GLY A 54 -1.08 14.51 -0.51
N ALA A 55 -0.83 15.51 -1.37
CA ALA A 55 -1.49 16.81 -1.23
C ALA A 55 -3.01 16.75 -1.44
N ASN A 56 -3.48 15.92 -2.39
CA ASN A 56 -4.90 15.80 -2.69
C ASN A 56 -5.63 15.05 -1.57
N CYS A 57 -5.09 13.92 -1.11
CA CYS A 57 -5.63 13.15 0.00
C CYS A 57 -5.74 13.98 1.28
N ARG A 58 -4.75 14.85 1.58
CA ARG A 58 -4.81 15.78 2.72
C ARG A 58 -5.95 16.79 2.58
N LYS A 59 -6.16 17.36 1.38
CA LYS A 59 -7.23 18.34 1.13
C LYS A 59 -8.62 17.76 1.22
N MET A 60 -8.80 16.50 0.86
CA MET A 60 -10.11 15.85 0.87
C MET A 60 -10.61 15.56 2.29
N ASN A 61 -9.82 15.86 3.35
CA ASN A 61 -10.11 15.48 4.74
C ASN A 61 -10.70 14.06 4.77
N LEU A 62 -10.06 13.13 4.06
CA LEU A 62 -10.28 11.72 4.34
C LEU A 62 -9.77 11.54 5.76
N ASP A 63 -10.65 11.77 6.73
CA ASP A 63 -10.32 11.65 8.13
C ASP A 63 -9.73 10.25 8.28
N ASN A 64 -8.48 10.20 8.75
CA ASN A 64 -7.80 8.95 9.08
C ASN A 64 -8.59 8.11 10.12
N SER A 65 -9.70 8.64 10.66
CA SER A 65 -10.64 7.92 11.52
C SER A 65 -11.47 6.88 10.77
N THR A 66 -11.77 7.09 9.48
CA THR A 66 -12.56 6.16 8.65
C THR A 66 -11.71 5.20 7.83
N ILE A 67 -10.40 5.48 7.69
CA ILE A 67 -9.46 4.55 7.07
C ILE A 67 -9.13 3.48 8.11
N SER A 68 -9.73 2.31 7.93
CA SER A 68 -9.47 1.08 8.66
C SER A 68 -7.97 0.94 8.93
N LYS A 69 -7.60 0.92 10.21
CA LYS A 69 -6.22 0.59 10.64
C LYS A 69 -5.78 -0.65 9.88
N LEU A 70 -4.55 -0.64 9.36
CA LEU A 70 -4.03 -1.82 8.71
C LEU A 70 -3.91 -2.94 9.76
N GLU A 71 -4.74 -3.97 9.59
CA GLU A 71 -4.67 -5.19 10.38
C GLU A 71 -4.04 -6.29 9.55
N TYR A 72 -2.99 -6.90 10.09
CA TYR A 72 -2.33 -8.05 9.51
C TYR A 72 -2.11 -9.09 10.60
N ASN A 73 -2.54 -10.34 10.37
CA ASN A 73 -2.49 -11.42 11.37
C ASN A 73 -3.05 -11.02 12.76
N ASN A 74 -4.21 -10.36 12.78
CA ASN A 74 -4.88 -9.84 13.99
C ASN A 74 -4.06 -8.82 14.80
N LYS A 75 -3.07 -8.15 14.19
CA LYS A 75 -2.30 -7.07 14.80
C LYS A 75 -2.54 -5.77 14.05
N SER A 76 -2.81 -4.69 14.79
CA SER A 76 -2.85 -3.34 14.23
C SER A 76 -1.43 -2.82 14.04
N ILE A 77 -1.18 -2.29 12.85
CA ILE A 77 0.16 -1.87 12.45
C ILE A 77 0.23 -0.35 12.38
N PRO A 78 1.24 0.29 13.02
CA PRO A 78 1.43 1.72 12.92
C PRO A 78 1.80 2.09 11.47
N THR A 79 1.06 3.03 10.88
CA THR A 79 1.22 3.44 9.47
C THR A 79 1.86 4.81 9.31
N ILE A 80 2.61 5.27 10.33
CA ILE A 80 3.19 6.62 10.34
C ILE A 80 4.37 6.69 9.38
N ILE A 81 4.21 7.52 8.35
CA ILE A 81 5.22 7.86 7.36
C ILE A 81 5.22 9.38 7.18
N LEU A 82 6.40 9.96 7.02
CA LEU A 82 6.54 11.38 6.69
C LEU A 82 7.07 11.54 5.27
N ASP A 83 6.60 12.57 4.56
CA ASP A 83 7.14 12.96 3.26
C ASP A 83 8.45 13.74 3.41
N GLU A 84 9.04 14.16 2.29
CA GLU A 84 10.31 14.91 2.27
C GLU A 84 10.25 16.26 3.00
N PHE A 85 9.03 16.79 3.22
CA PHE A 85 8.76 18.02 3.96
C PHE A 85 8.34 17.77 5.41
N CYS A 86 8.50 16.54 5.91
CA CYS A 86 8.11 16.09 7.24
C CYS A 86 6.60 16.20 7.52
N CYS A 87 5.76 16.24 6.48
CA CYS A 87 4.31 16.14 6.65
C CYS A 87 3.91 14.67 6.74
N GLU A 88 2.96 14.35 7.62
CA GLU A 88 2.40 13.00 7.69
C GLU A 88 1.76 12.62 6.35
N VAL A 89 2.16 11.46 5.86
CA VAL A 89 1.61 10.86 4.64
C VAL A 89 0.22 10.32 4.97
N PRO A 90 -0.79 10.63 4.13
CA PRO A 90 -2.13 10.06 4.28
C PRO A 90 -2.09 8.52 4.34
N GLN A 91 -2.70 7.94 5.37
CA GLN A 91 -2.62 6.49 5.61
C GLN A 91 -3.15 5.68 4.43
N LEU A 92 -4.14 6.20 3.70
CA LEU A 92 -4.67 5.60 2.48
C LEU A 92 -3.57 5.15 1.50
N ILE A 93 -2.53 5.96 1.33
CA ILE A 93 -1.48 5.69 0.34
C ILE A 93 -0.72 4.41 0.72
N ILE A 94 -0.29 4.33 1.98
CA ILE A 94 0.49 3.20 2.47
C ILE A 94 -0.38 1.94 2.64
N THR A 95 -1.60 2.08 3.14
CA THR A 95 -2.50 0.93 3.34
C THR A 95 -2.94 0.33 2.01
N SER A 96 -3.27 1.14 1.00
CA SER A 96 -3.60 0.65 -0.34
C SER A 96 -2.42 -0.06 -1.00
N LEU A 97 -1.21 0.50 -0.89
CA LEU A 97 -0.01 -0.14 -1.45
C LEU A 97 0.28 -1.49 -0.78
N ILE A 98 0.31 -1.54 0.56
CA ILE A 98 0.54 -2.78 1.30
C ILE A 98 -0.55 -3.80 1.01
N ALA A 99 -1.83 -3.40 1.02
CA ALA A 99 -2.93 -4.30 0.75
C ALA A 99 -2.85 -4.92 -0.63
N LYS A 100 -2.45 -4.14 -1.65
CA LYS A 100 -2.27 -4.66 -3.01
C LYS A 100 -1.14 -5.70 -3.08
N ILE A 101 -0.02 -5.43 -2.42
CA ILE A 101 1.16 -6.30 -2.40
C ILE A 101 0.89 -7.60 -1.62
N ALA A 102 0.33 -7.45 -0.42
CA ALA A 102 -0.02 -8.57 0.46
C ALA A 102 -1.32 -9.28 0.05
N LYS A 103 -1.97 -8.86 -1.03
CA LYS A 103 -3.27 -9.37 -1.54
C LYS A 103 -4.35 -9.40 -0.45
N LEU A 104 -4.34 -8.42 0.44
CA LEU A 104 -5.31 -8.28 1.52
C LEU A 104 -6.61 -7.68 0.98
N LYS A 105 -7.74 -8.23 1.41
CA LYS A 105 -9.04 -7.58 1.21
C LYS A 105 -9.18 -6.49 2.25
N MET A 106 -8.99 -5.23 1.84
CA MET A 106 -9.35 -4.10 2.69
C MET A 106 -10.82 -3.78 2.48
N HIS A 107 -11.57 -3.64 3.57
CA HIS A 107 -12.87 -2.97 3.54
C HIS A 107 -12.60 -1.46 3.59
N LEU A 108 -12.44 -0.85 2.42
CA LEU A 108 -12.45 0.61 2.30
C LEU A 108 -13.90 1.02 2.04
N ASP A 109 -14.60 1.51 3.06
CA ASP A 109 -15.93 2.13 2.92
C ASP A 109 -15.85 3.54 2.30
N ILE A 110 -14.81 3.80 1.50
CA ILE A 110 -14.56 5.09 0.87
C ILE A 110 -14.43 4.86 -0.64
N GLU A 111 -15.58 4.71 -1.29
CA GLU A 111 -15.72 4.86 -2.74
C GLU A 111 -15.53 6.35 -3.09
N SER A 112 -14.27 6.75 -3.21
CA SER A 112 -13.90 8.06 -3.74
C SER A 112 -13.13 7.89 -5.04
N THR A 113 -13.38 8.77 -6.01
CA THR A 113 -12.61 8.82 -7.27
C THR A 113 -11.09 8.94 -7.05
N CYS A 114 -10.66 9.43 -5.87
CA CYS A 114 -9.25 9.47 -5.49
C CYS A 114 -8.69 8.07 -5.20
N THR A 115 -9.46 7.23 -4.50
CA THR A 115 -9.11 5.83 -4.18
C THR A 115 -8.93 5.00 -5.46
N ASP A 116 -9.83 5.16 -6.43
CA ASP A 116 -9.76 4.43 -7.70
C ASP A 116 -8.52 4.81 -8.52
N LYS A 117 -8.25 6.12 -8.61
CA LYS A 117 -7.06 6.64 -9.30
C LYS A 117 -5.77 6.18 -8.63
N LEU A 118 -5.75 6.17 -7.30
CA LEU A 118 -4.62 5.67 -6.51
C LEU A 118 -4.38 4.18 -6.81
N ASN A 119 -5.43 3.36 -6.74
CA ASN A 119 -5.35 1.92 -7.00
C ASN A 119 -4.90 1.62 -8.44
N GLN A 120 -5.46 2.32 -9.41
CA GLN A 120 -5.05 2.21 -10.81
C GLN A 120 -3.57 2.59 -10.98
N ARG A 121 -3.12 3.63 -10.28
CA ARG A 121 -1.73 4.05 -10.34
C ARG A 121 -0.78 3.03 -9.71
N ILE A 122 -1.16 2.44 -8.57
CA ILE A 122 -0.41 1.35 -7.95
C ILE A 122 -0.22 0.18 -8.95
N GLU A 123 -1.27 -0.19 -9.68
CA GLU A 123 -1.18 -1.27 -10.69
C GLU A 123 -0.25 -0.94 -11.86
N GLN A 124 -0.15 0.33 -12.25
CA GLN A 124 0.77 0.76 -13.30
C GLN A 124 2.23 0.78 -12.85
N LEU A 125 2.48 1.08 -11.57
CA LEU A 125 3.81 1.28 -11.03
C LEU A 125 4.42 -0.02 -10.48
N LEU A 126 3.60 -0.94 -9.99
CA LEU A 126 4.08 -2.25 -9.57
C LEU A 126 4.38 -3.11 -10.80
N PRO A 127 5.55 -3.80 -10.85
CA PRO A 127 5.84 -4.74 -11.92
C PRO A 127 4.73 -5.79 -11.93
N SER A 128 3.98 -5.82 -13.02
CA SER A 128 2.88 -6.75 -13.20
C SER A 128 3.40 -8.17 -13.00
N HIS A 129 2.67 -8.98 -12.23
CA HIS A 129 2.74 -10.42 -12.43
C HIS A 129 2.33 -10.65 -13.89
N ILE A 130 3.30 -10.78 -14.79
CA ILE A 130 3.10 -11.62 -15.98
C ILE A 130 2.98 -13.03 -15.43
N ASN A 131 1.77 -13.39 -15.04
CA ASN A 131 1.33 -14.77 -14.97
C ASN A 131 0.03 -14.85 -15.73
N ASN A 132 0.17 -15.37 -16.95
CA ASN A 132 -0.83 -16.08 -17.72
C ASN A 132 -1.94 -16.65 -16.83
N SER A 133 -2.99 -15.86 -16.61
CA SER A 133 -4.30 -16.43 -16.32
C SER A 133 -4.92 -16.64 -17.68
N THR A 134 -4.56 -17.77 -18.30
CA THR A 134 -5.41 -18.43 -19.28
C THR A 134 -6.80 -18.40 -18.69
N GLN A 135 -7.69 -17.54 -19.22
CA GLN A 135 -9.10 -17.65 -18.89
C GLN A 135 -9.52 -19.02 -19.38
N LEU A 136 -9.66 -19.93 -18.41
CA LEU A 136 -10.37 -21.17 -18.53
C LEU A 136 -11.68 -20.88 -19.26
N GLN A 137 -11.86 -21.58 -20.38
CA GLN A 137 -13.11 -21.72 -21.08
C GLN A 137 -14.22 -22.00 -20.06
N GLN A 138 -15.08 -21.02 -19.79
CA GLN A 138 -16.41 -21.31 -19.28
C GLN A 138 -17.33 -21.52 -20.48
N THR A 139 -17.51 -22.80 -20.76
CA THR A 139 -18.65 -23.38 -21.43
C THR A 139 -19.95 -22.68 -21.00
N ASN A 140 -20.58 -21.97 -21.92
CA ASN A 140 -22.03 -21.78 -21.90
C ASN A 140 -22.60 -22.43 -23.16
N LEU A 141 -22.96 -23.70 -23.00
CA LEU A 141 -23.94 -24.38 -23.83
C LEU A 141 -25.27 -23.65 -23.66
N ILE A 142 -25.54 -22.68 -24.53
CA ILE A 142 -26.90 -22.20 -24.74
C ILE A 142 -27.47 -23.04 -25.88
N GLN A 143 -28.01 -24.21 -25.54
CA GLN A 143 -29.05 -24.81 -26.38
C GLN A 143 -30.35 -24.05 -26.09
N CYS A 144 -30.61 -23.00 -26.86
CA CYS A 144 -31.97 -22.49 -27.01
C CYS A 144 -32.73 -23.47 -27.90
N LYS A 145 -33.54 -24.31 -27.24
CA LYS A 145 -34.66 -25.03 -27.85
C LYS A 145 -35.85 -24.08 -27.82
N VAL A 146 -36.35 -23.64 -28.97
CA VAL A 146 -37.70 -23.07 -29.07
C VAL A 146 -38.32 -23.51 -30.41
N ALA A 147 -39.44 -24.23 -30.25
CA ALA A 147 -40.57 -24.52 -31.15
C ALA A 147 -40.29 -24.77 -32.65
#